data_AF-A0A7K1CRD5-F1
#
_entry.id   AF-A0A7K1CRD5-F1
#
_cell.length_a   1.000
_cell.length_b   1.000
_cell.length_c   1.000
_cell.angle_alpha   90.00
_cell.angle_beta   90.00
_cell.angle_gamma   90.00
#
_symmetry.space_group_name_H-M   'P 1'
#
loop_
_entity.id
_entity.type
_entity.pdbx_description
1 polymer ?
#
loop_
_entity_poly.entity_id
_entity_poly.type
_entity_poly.pdbx_seq_one_letter_code
_entity_poly.pdbx_strand_id
1 'polypeptide(L)' 'MSAHTPGMVCSHHHLYSSLARGMPGPTSTPNNFTEILQNIWWKLDAALDPDIIYWSAALGAAEALLAGT' A
#
# COMPACT_ATOMS: atom_id res chain seq x y z
N MET A 1 4.33 -35.00 -10.28
CA MET A 1 3.51 -34.55 -9.15
C MET A 1 3.50 -33.02 -9.18
N SER A 2 2.35 -32.37 -9.33
CA SER A 2 2.28 -30.92 -9.09
C SER A 2 2.27 -30.70 -7.58
N ALA A 3 3.13 -29.79 -7.12
CA ALA A 3 3.07 -29.32 -5.74
C ALA A 3 1.86 -28.40 -5.58
N HIS A 4 1.05 -28.62 -4.55
CA HIS A 4 -0.09 -27.78 -4.18
C HIS A 4 0.08 -27.31 -2.74
N THR A 5 -0.16 -26.04 -2.47
CA THR A 5 -0.14 -25.44 -1.13
C THR A 5 -1.43 -24.66 -0.88
N PRO A 6 -1.86 -24.49 0.39
CA PRO A 6 -2.90 -23.53 0.73
C PRO A 6 -2.51 -22.10 0.34
N GLY A 7 -3.49 -21.25 0.06
CA GLY A 7 -3.27 -19.81 -0.09
C GLY A 7 -2.78 -19.21 1.23
N MET A 8 -1.86 -18.26 1.14
CA MET A 8 -1.38 -17.51 2.30
C MET A 8 -2.43 -16.49 2.76
N VAL A 9 -2.30 -16.03 4.00
CA VAL A 9 -3.17 -14.99 4.56
C VAL A 9 -2.34 -13.75 4.86
N CYS A 10 -2.61 -12.67 4.14
CA CYS A 10 -2.05 -11.36 4.45
C CYS A 10 -2.83 -10.75 5.62
N SER A 11 -2.31 -10.88 6.84
CA SER A 11 -2.99 -10.41 8.06
C SER A 11 -3.05 -8.89 8.20
N HIS A 12 -2.27 -8.15 7.40
CA HIS A 12 -2.19 -6.70 7.47
C HIS A 12 -1.71 -6.08 6.14
N HIS A 13 -2.48 -5.15 5.58
CA HIS A 13 -2.11 -4.40 4.37
C HIS A 13 -2.81 -3.03 4.34
N HIS A 14 -2.19 -2.04 3.69
CA HIS A 14 -2.77 -0.71 3.43
C HIS A 14 -3.02 -0.50 1.93
N LEU A 15 -4.13 -1.06 1.43
CA LEU A 15 -4.42 -1.13 -0.01
C LEU A 15 -4.58 0.24 -0.68
N TYR A 16 -5.01 1.27 0.07
CA TYR A 16 -5.19 2.62 -0.48
C TYR A 16 -3.88 3.23 -1.01
N SER A 17 -2.73 2.74 -0.53
CA SER A 17 -1.39 3.25 -0.85
C SER A 17 -0.65 2.48 -1.94
N SER A 18 -1.26 1.46 -2.56
CA SER A 18 -0.56 0.60 -3.53
C SER A 18 -0.02 1.38 -4.75
N LEU A 19 -0.62 2.51 -5.12
CA LEU A 19 -0.11 3.41 -6.18
C LEU A 19 0.92 4.45 -5.69
N ALA A 20 1.17 4.56 -4.38
CA ALA A 20 2.11 5.54 -3.81
C ALA A 20 3.60 5.14 -3.96
N ARG A 21 3.87 3.93 -4.46
CA ARG A 21 5.24 3.43 -4.67
C ARG A 21 5.96 4.30 -5.70
N GLY A 22 7.16 4.76 -5.34
CA GLY A 22 7.96 5.65 -6.19
C GLY A 22 7.57 7.13 -6.11
N MET A 23 6.64 7.53 -5.24
CA MET A 23 6.39 8.94 -4.95
C MET A 23 7.64 9.63 -4.41
N PRO A 24 7.83 10.94 -4.70
CA PRO A 24 8.90 11.73 -4.09
C PRO A 24 8.82 11.68 -2.55
N GLY A 25 9.98 11.59 -1.90
CA GLY A 25 10.07 11.65 -0.45
C GLY A 25 9.67 13.01 0.13
N PRO A 26 9.40 13.08 1.45
CA PRO A 26 9.12 14.34 2.12
C PRO A 26 10.34 15.28 2.09
N THR A 27 10.10 16.59 2.19
CA THR A 27 11.14 17.64 2.11
C THR A 27 12.22 17.52 3.20
N SER A 28 11.88 16.93 4.34
CA SER A 28 12.80 16.67 5.45
C SER A 28 12.70 15.21 5.87
N THR A 29 13.84 14.60 6.20
CA THR A 29 13.90 13.23 6.71
C THR A 29 13.16 13.12 8.05
N PRO A 30 12.10 12.30 8.16
CA PRO A 30 11.41 12.07 9.42
C PRO A 30 12.27 11.20 10.36
N ASN A 31 12.28 11.54 11.65
CA ASN A 31 13.11 10.89 12.67
C ASN A 31 12.30 9.99 13.63
N ASN A 32 10.98 9.98 13.50
CA ASN A 32 10.07 9.14 14.28
C ASN A 32 8.80 8.82 13.49
N PHE A 33 8.01 7.89 14.01
CA PHE A 33 6.78 7.43 13.34
C PHE A 33 5.75 8.55 13.17
N THR A 34 5.57 9.42 14.17
CA THR A 34 4.64 10.55 14.07
C THR A 34 5.01 11.50 12.94
N GLU A 35 6.30 11.77 12.75
CA GLU A 35 6.80 12.55 11.62
C GLU A 35 6.55 11.85 10.28
N ILE A 36 6.67 10.52 10.20
CA ILE A 36 6.30 9.75 9.00
C ILE A 36 4.82 9.94 8.67
N LEU A 37 3.95 9.83 9.67
CA LEU A 37 2.51 10.04 9.50
C LEU A 37 2.20 11.46 9.00
N GLN A 38 2.74 12.48 9.68
CA GLN A 38 2.51 13.90 9.37
C GLN A 38 3.07 14.32 8.00
N ASN A 39 4.28 13.87 7.68
CA ASN A 39 5.00 14.34 6.51
C ASN A 39 4.65 13.57 5.24
N ILE A 40 4.12 12.35 5.36
CA ILE A 40 3.82 11.46 4.23
C ILE A 40 2.35 11.05 4.25
N TRP A 41 1.95 10.20 5.21
CA TRP A 41 0.68 9.49 5.11
C TRP A 41 -0.55 10.38 5.22
N TRP A 42 -0.62 11.29 6.19
CA TRP A 42 -1.79 12.18 6.33
C TRP A 42 -1.98 13.10 5.12
N LYS A 43 -0.88 13.52 4.48
CA LYS A 43 -0.95 14.33 3.26
C LYS A 43 -1.44 13.51 2.07
N LEU A 44 -0.96 12.28 1.94
CA LEU A 44 -1.44 11.36 0.91
C LEU A 44 -2.93 11.07 1.14
N ASP A 45 -3.31 10.64 2.35
CA ASP A 45 -4.67 10.28 2.72
C ASP A 45 -5.67 11.40 2.41
N ALA A 46 -5.29 12.66 2.68
CA ALA A 46 -6.12 13.83 2.38
C ALA A 46 -6.23 14.16 0.88
N ALA A 47 -5.30 13.67 0.05
CA ALA A 47 -5.27 13.92 -1.40
C ALA A 47 -5.92 12.79 -2.22
N LEU A 48 -6.25 11.65 -1.60
CA LEU A 48 -6.87 10.53 -2.29
C LEU A 48 -8.34 10.83 -2.62
N ASP A 49 -8.74 10.49 -3.84
CA ASP A 49 -10.13 10.45 -4.27
C ASP A 49 -10.64 8.99 -4.39
N PRO A 50 -11.96 8.78 -4.54
CA PRO A 50 -12.51 7.43 -4.64
C PRO A 50 -11.97 6.59 -5.80
N ASP A 51 -11.61 7.21 -6.93
CA ASP A 51 -11.10 6.49 -8.11
C ASP A 51 -9.68 5.98 -7.83
N ILE A 52 -8.82 6.82 -7.24
CA ILE A 52 -7.47 6.42 -6.84
C ILE A 52 -7.53 5.30 -5.79
N ILE A 53 -8.44 5.40 -4.81
CA ILE A 53 -8.62 4.34 -3.80
C ILE A 53 -9.02 3.02 -4.46
N TYR A 54 -9.97 3.05 -5.39
CA TYR A 54 -10.41 1.87 -6.13
C TYR A 54 -9.24 1.23 -6.89
N TRP A 55 -8.49 2.02 -7.65
CA TRP A 55 -7.39 1.49 -8.46
C TRP A 55 -6.19 1.04 -7.63
N SER A 56 -5.88 1.71 -6.52
CA SER A 56 -4.89 1.23 -5.56
C SER A 56 -5.29 -0.14 -4.99
N ALA A 57 -6.55 -0.30 -4.57
CA ALA A 57 -7.03 -1.57 -4.05
C ALA A 57 -7.03 -2.69 -5.10
N ALA A 58 -7.46 -2.40 -6.33
CA ALA A 58 -7.46 -3.36 -7.42
C ALA A 58 -6.03 -3.84 -7.76
N LEU A 59 -5.06 -2.92 -7.81
CA LEU A 59 -3.66 -3.25 -8.03
C LEU A 59 -3.10 -4.12 -6.89
N GLY A 60 -3.31 -3.70 -5.63
CA GLY A 60 -2.85 -4.47 -4.48
C GLY A 60 -3.44 -5.88 -4.41
N ALA A 61 -4.74 -6.03 -4.77
CA ALA A 61 -5.39 -7.34 -4.83
C ALA A 61 -4.82 -8.24 -5.95
N ALA A 62 -4.53 -7.68 -7.13
CA ALA A 62 -3.91 -8.42 -8.22
C ALA A 62 -2.49 -8.90 -7.87
N GLU A 63 -1.70 -8.03 -7.23
CA GLU A 63 -0.35 -8.38 -6.75
C GLU A 63 -0.38 -9.44 -5.65
N ALA A 64 -1.32 -9.34 -4.70
CA ALA A 64 -1.52 -10.34 -3.65
C ALA A 64 -1.83 -11.71 -4.26
N LEU A 65 -2.78 -11.76 -5.21
CA LEU A 65 -3.15 -13.00 -5.89
C LEU A 65 -1.97 -13.64 -6.63
N LEU A 66 -1.18 -12.84 -7.36
CA LEU A 66 0.01 -13.31 -8.05
C LEU A 66 1.09 -13.82 -7.09
N ALA A 67 1.14 -13.28 -5.87
CA ALA A 67 2.03 -13.72 -4.81
C ALA A 67 1.47 -14.89 -3.97
N GLY A 68 0.22 -15.32 -4.22
CA GLY A 68 -0.42 -16.42 -3.52
C GLY A 68 -1.02 -16.07 -2.15
N THR A 69 -1.39 -14.79 -1.93
CA THR A 69 -2.03 -14.29 -0.71
C THR A 69 -3.25 -13.42 -0.98
#